data_AF-A0AAV1Z957-F1
#
_entry.id   AF-A0AAV1Z957-F1
#
_cell.length_a   1.000
_cell.length_b   1.000
_cell.length_c   1.000
_cell.angle_alpha   90.00
_cell.angle_beta   90.00
_cell.angle_gamma   90.00
#
_symmetry.space_group_name_H-M   'P 1'
#
loop_
_entity.id
_entity.type
_entity.pdbx_description
1 polymer ?
#
loop_
_entity_poly.entity_id
_entity_poly.type
_entity_poly.pdbx_seq_one_letter_code
_entity_poly.pdbx_strand_id
1 'polypeptide(L)'
;MKENRDNKVNITDLTPQVFKTMLTYIYSGKTGELTVQSAGELLFAADKYELLDLKRVCCDKLKSCISVENVLKTLVLGYLHDKDLKMFAMDFICNSCEEFEALEKTTEWKNLREKIPSLAMDVLTGLVKSKDKKLKRYK
;
A
#
# COMPACT_ATOMS: atom_id res chain seq x y z
N MET A 1 -16.15 -29.78 -0.15
CA MET A 1 -16.49 -28.53 -0.86
C MET A 1 -16.78 -28.84 -2.32
N LYS A 2 -17.62 -28.05 -2.99
CA LYS A 2 -17.97 -28.23 -4.42
C LYS A 2 -16.74 -28.13 -5.33
N GLU A 3 -15.81 -27.24 -4.99
CA GLU A 3 -14.56 -27.03 -5.73
C GLU A 3 -13.69 -28.28 -5.80
N ASN A 4 -13.55 -29.02 -4.70
CA ASN A 4 -12.79 -30.27 -4.64
C ASN A 4 -13.46 -31.41 -5.44
N ARG A 5 -14.77 -31.34 -5.68
CA ARG A 5 -15.49 -32.35 -6.46
C ARG A 5 -15.41 -32.04 -7.96
N ASP A 6 -15.48 -30.77 -8.32
CA ASP A 6 -15.52 -30.32 -9.71
C ASP A 6 -14.12 -30.01 -10.28
N ASN A 7 -13.07 -30.02 -9.44
CA ASN A 7 -11.71 -29.59 -9.78
C ASN A 7 -11.66 -28.20 -10.45
N LYS A 8 -12.55 -27.31 -10.00
CA LYS A 8 -12.73 -25.96 -10.54
C LYS A 8 -12.84 -24.96 -9.40
N VAL A 9 -12.05 -23.90 -9.49
CA VAL A 9 -12.09 -22.75 -8.60
C VAL A 9 -12.45 -21.53 -9.44
N ASN A 10 -13.47 -20.78 -9.01
CA ASN A 10 -13.88 -19.56 -9.69
C ASN A 10 -13.28 -18.34 -8.97
N ILE A 11 -12.53 -17.52 -9.70
CA ILE A 11 -11.85 -16.34 -9.15
C ILE A 11 -12.41 -15.10 -9.84
N THR A 12 -13.15 -14.29 -9.10
CA THR A 12 -13.83 -13.08 -9.61
C THR A 12 -13.18 -11.78 -9.18
N ASP A 13 -12.27 -11.84 -8.20
CA ASP A 13 -11.82 -10.65 -7.47
C ASP A 13 -10.46 -10.14 -7.96
N LEU A 14 -9.88 -10.81 -8.98
CA LEU A 14 -8.60 -10.46 -9.57
C LEU A 14 -8.76 -10.23 -11.07
N THR A 15 -8.02 -9.25 -11.59
CA THR A 15 -7.89 -9.10 -13.03
C THR A 15 -7.09 -10.27 -13.61
N PRO A 16 -7.34 -10.68 -14.86
CA PRO A 16 -6.60 -11.77 -15.50
C PRO A 16 -5.08 -11.54 -15.50
N GLN A 17 -4.65 -10.28 -15.61
CA GLN A 17 -3.24 -9.91 -15.60
C GLN A 17 -2.60 -10.14 -14.23
N VAL A 18 -3.23 -9.67 -13.14
CA VAL A 18 -2.72 -9.87 -11.78
C VAL A 18 -2.70 -11.35 -11.42
N PHE A 19 -3.75 -12.08 -11.80
CA PHE A 19 -3.81 -13.53 -11.57
C PHE A 19 -2.70 -14.27 -12.32
N LYS A 20 -2.42 -13.91 -13.57
CA LYS A 20 -1.31 -14.48 -14.35
C LYS A 20 0.04 -14.21 -13.68
N THR A 21 0.27 -13.00 -13.17
CA THR A 21 1.50 -12.66 -12.44
C THR A 21 1.62 -13.47 -11.16
N MET A 22 0.53 -13.59 -10.40
CA MET A 22 0.47 -14.41 -9.18
C MET A 22 0.80 -15.89 -9.48
N LEU A 23 0.19 -16.48 -10.51
CA LEU A 23 0.51 -17.84 -10.94
C LEU A 23 1.96 -17.98 -11.38
N THR A 24 2.47 -17.02 -12.15
CA THR A 24 3.87 -17.04 -12.59
C THR A 24 4.80 -17.05 -11.37
N TYR A 25 4.50 -16.26 -10.34
CA TYR A 25 5.26 -16.26 -9.10
C TYR A 25 5.18 -17.61 -8.37
N ILE A 26 3.98 -18.20 -8.22
CA ILE A 26 3.81 -19.50 -7.56
C ILE A 26 4.66 -20.59 -8.23
N TYR A 27 4.73 -20.61 -9.56
CA TYR A 27 5.44 -21.66 -10.29
C TYR A 27 6.92 -21.38 -10.54
N SER A 28 7.36 -20.11 -10.51
CA SER A 28 8.74 -19.73 -10.87
C SER A 28 9.52 -18.99 -9.79
N GLY A 29 8.85 -18.55 -8.72
CA GLY A 29 9.40 -17.65 -7.70
C GLY A 29 9.68 -16.23 -8.20
N LYS A 30 9.28 -15.88 -9.43
CA LYS A 30 9.58 -14.59 -10.07
C LYS A 30 8.31 -13.84 -10.43
N THR A 31 8.31 -12.53 -10.18
CA THR A 31 7.20 -11.62 -10.50
C THR A 31 7.37 -10.90 -11.85
N GLY A 32 8.56 -10.94 -12.45
CA GLY A 32 8.89 -10.14 -13.63
C GLY A 32 8.96 -8.65 -13.31
N GLU A 33 8.64 -7.80 -14.29
CA GLU A 33 8.62 -6.34 -14.14
C GLU A 33 7.31 -5.88 -13.47
N LEU A 34 7.41 -5.41 -12.24
CA LEU A 34 6.28 -4.85 -11.48
C LEU A 34 6.26 -3.33 -11.57
N THR A 35 5.17 -2.78 -12.11
CA THR A 35 4.84 -1.35 -11.98
C THR A 35 4.23 -1.07 -10.61
N VAL A 36 4.25 0.19 -10.15
CA VAL A 36 3.62 0.60 -8.87
C VAL A 36 2.15 0.21 -8.81
N GLN A 37 1.40 0.38 -9.90
CA GLN A 37 -0.01 -0.01 -9.97
C GLN A 37 -0.18 -1.52 -9.85
N SER A 38 0.57 -2.30 -10.65
CA SER A 38 0.49 -3.76 -10.61
C SER A 38 0.93 -4.33 -9.25
N ALA A 39 1.90 -3.70 -8.58
CA ALA A 39 2.35 -4.09 -7.24
C ALA A 39 1.24 -3.88 -6.19
N GLY A 40 0.44 -2.82 -6.32
CA GLY A 40 -0.71 -2.59 -5.44
C GLY A 40 -1.82 -3.65 -5.61
N GLU A 41 -2.19 -3.97 -6.85
CA GLU A 41 -3.19 -5.00 -7.13
C GLU A 41 -2.69 -6.40 -6.74
N LEU A 42 -1.40 -6.68 -6.97
CA LEU A 42 -0.77 -7.94 -6.60
C LEU A 42 -0.59 -8.06 -5.08
N LEU A 43 -0.42 -6.95 -4.35
CA LEU A 43 -0.40 -6.94 -2.89
C LEU A 43 -1.74 -7.41 -2.31
N PHE A 44 -2.87 -6.92 -2.86
CA PHE A 44 -4.21 -7.40 -2.49
C PHE A 44 -4.35 -8.92 -2.72
N ALA A 45 -3.91 -9.40 -3.88
CA ALA A 45 -3.93 -10.83 -4.19
C ALA A 45 -3.05 -11.65 -3.22
N ALA A 46 -1.82 -11.19 -2.99
CA ALA A 46 -0.87 -11.87 -2.12
C ALA A 46 -1.37 -11.96 -0.68
N ASP A 47 -2.03 -10.91 -0.18
CA ASP A 47 -2.64 -10.91 1.15
C ASP A 47 -3.84 -11.87 1.22
N LYS A 48 -4.72 -11.86 0.22
CA LYS A 48 -5.91 -12.73 0.15
C LYS A 48 -5.57 -14.22 0.06
N TYR A 49 -4.56 -14.57 -0.72
CA TYR A 49 -4.12 -15.96 -0.94
C TYR A 49 -2.96 -16.36 -0.02
N GLU A 50 -2.65 -15.55 1.00
CA GLU A 50 -1.63 -15.83 2.04
C GLU A 50 -0.21 -16.09 1.48
N LEU A 51 0.13 -15.45 0.36
CA LEU A 51 1.45 -15.53 -0.27
C LEU A 51 2.41 -14.52 0.37
N LEU A 52 2.92 -14.85 1.57
CA LEU A 52 3.71 -13.93 2.39
C LEU A 52 4.96 -13.39 1.70
N ASP A 53 5.68 -14.22 0.94
CA ASP A 53 6.89 -13.77 0.24
C ASP A 53 6.57 -12.86 -0.94
N LEU A 54 5.47 -13.14 -1.66
CA LEU A 54 4.99 -12.26 -2.73
C LEU A 54 4.55 -10.91 -2.17
N LYS A 55 3.86 -10.92 -1.03
CA LYS A 55 3.43 -9.73 -0.30
C LYS A 55 4.64 -8.84 0.04
N ARG A 56 5.73 -9.43 0.56
CA ARG A 56 6.98 -8.71 0.84
C ARG A 56 7.57 -8.08 -0.41
N VAL A 57 7.68 -8.83 -1.50
CA VAL A 57 8.18 -8.31 -2.79
C VAL A 57 7.37 -7.11 -3.28
N CYS A 58 6.04 -7.18 -3.19
CA CYS A 58 5.17 -6.06 -3.54
C CYS A 58 5.39 -4.86 -2.63
N CYS A 59 5.46 -5.07 -1.31
CA CYS A 59 5.71 -4.01 -0.34
C CYS A 59 7.06 -3.33 -0.59
N ASP A 60 8.13 -4.08 -0.84
CA ASP A 60 9.45 -3.53 -1.09
C ASP A 60 9.47 -2.71 -2.39
N LYS A 61 8.78 -3.17 -3.43
CA LYS A 61 8.62 -2.39 -4.66
C LYS A 61 7.89 -1.07 -4.40
N LEU A 62 6.78 -1.10 -3.66
CA LEU A 62 6.02 0.10 -3.30
C LEU A 62 6.83 1.08 -2.45
N LYS A 63 7.64 0.58 -1.50
CA LYS A 63 8.55 1.39 -0.69
C LYS A 63 9.65 2.05 -1.54
N SER A 64 10.24 1.30 -2.48
CA SER A 64 11.32 1.80 -3.34
C SER A 64 10.89 2.88 -4.32
N CYS A 65 9.63 2.88 -4.74
CA CYS A 65 9.07 3.82 -5.70
C CYS A 65 8.20 4.89 -5.03
N ILE A 66 8.30 5.08 -3.71
CA ILE A 66 7.45 6.02 -2.99
C ILE A 66 7.74 7.46 -3.43
N SER A 67 6.68 8.25 -3.62
CA SER A 67 6.73 9.64 -4.04
C SER A 67 5.52 10.42 -3.50
N VAL A 68 5.56 11.74 -3.56
CA VAL A 68 4.45 12.59 -3.10
C VAL A 68 3.14 12.26 -3.83
N GLU A 69 3.19 11.86 -5.10
CA GLU A 69 2.01 11.53 -5.90
C GLU A 69 1.37 10.19 -5.50
N ASN A 70 2.17 9.23 -5.05
CA ASN A 70 1.70 7.87 -4.76
C ASN A 70 1.62 7.52 -3.28
N VAL A 71 2.20 8.33 -2.38
CA VAL A 71 2.30 8.03 -0.95
C VAL A 71 0.94 7.80 -0.30
N LEU A 72 -0.09 8.55 -0.68
CA LEU A 72 -1.43 8.38 -0.13
C LEU A 72 -2.07 7.06 -0.55
N LYS A 73 -1.85 6.64 -1.81
CA LYS A 73 -2.32 5.33 -2.31
C LYS A 73 -1.58 4.20 -1.61
N THR A 74 -0.26 4.32 -1.46
CA THR A 74 0.57 3.36 -0.73
C THR A 74 0.20 3.28 0.75
N LEU A 75 -0.16 4.41 1.38
CA LEU A 75 -0.63 4.45 2.77
C LEU A 75 -1.93 3.66 2.95
N VAL A 76 -2.90 3.83 2.04
CA VAL A 76 -4.16 3.07 2.08
C VAL A 76 -3.90 1.58 1.87
N LEU A 77 -3.05 1.22 0.89
CA LEU A 77 -2.67 -0.18 0.66
C LEU A 77 -1.99 -0.79 1.89
N GLY A 78 -1.08 -0.06 2.55
CA GLY A 78 -0.46 -0.51 3.79
C GLY A 78 -1.48 -0.64 4.93
N TYR A 79 -2.40 0.30 5.07
CA TYR A 79 -3.44 0.20 6.09
C TYR A 79 -4.31 -1.06 5.93
N LEU A 80 -4.63 -1.44 4.69
CA LEU A 80 -5.47 -2.60 4.40
C LEU A 80 -4.70 -3.92 4.48
N HIS A 81 -3.48 -3.96 3.93
CA HIS A 81 -2.77 -5.22 3.68
C HIS A 81 -1.50 -5.35 4.51
N ASP A 82 -0.78 -4.28 4.86
CA ASP A 82 0.55 -4.41 5.46
C ASP A 82 0.92 -3.27 6.42
N LYS A 83 1.02 -3.60 7.71
CA LYS A 83 1.32 -2.62 8.77
C LYS A 83 2.68 -1.94 8.58
N ASP A 84 3.68 -2.65 8.08
CA ASP A 84 5.02 -2.08 7.88
C ASP A 84 5.03 -1.07 6.73
N LEU A 85 4.29 -1.35 5.66
CA LEU A 85 4.06 -0.41 4.56
C LEU A 85 3.28 0.82 5.04
N LYS A 86 2.28 0.66 5.92
CA LYS A 86 1.57 1.79 6.54
C LYS A 86 2.54 2.69 7.29
N MET A 87 3.36 2.12 8.17
CA MET A 87 4.33 2.89 8.97
C MET A 87 5.34 3.61 8.09
N PHE A 88 5.88 2.94 7.08
CA PHE A 88 6.82 3.54 6.14
C PHE A 88 6.21 4.72 5.37
N ALA A 89 4.98 4.58 4.88
CA ALA A 89 4.28 5.68 4.20
C ALA A 89 3.97 6.85 5.16
N MET A 90 3.58 6.56 6.40
CA MET A 90 3.39 7.60 7.43
C MET A 90 4.69 8.35 7.74
N ASP A 91 5.80 7.64 7.88
CA ASP A 91 7.10 8.25 8.14
C ASP A 91 7.55 9.13 6.97
N PHE A 92 7.30 8.71 5.73
CA PHE A 92 7.56 9.53 4.55
C PHE A 92 6.75 10.83 4.57
N ILE A 93 5.44 10.75 4.88
CA ILE A 93 4.57 11.94 4.99
C ILE A 93 5.06 12.86 6.12
N CYS A 94 5.42 12.30 7.28
CA CYS A 94 5.74 13.09 8.47
C CYS A 94 7.13 13.74 8.43
N ASN A 95 8.09 13.11 7.77
CA ASN A 95 9.50 13.53 7.83
C ASN A 95 9.99 14.16 6.52
N SER A 96 9.56 13.64 5.38
CA SER A 96 10.10 13.97 4.06
C SER A 96 9.18 14.85 3.23
N CYS A 97 7.87 14.90 3.55
CA CYS A 97 6.94 15.77 2.85
C CYS A 97 6.95 17.18 3.44
N GLU A 98 7.74 18.07 2.85
CA GLU A 98 7.74 19.50 3.20
C GLU A 98 6.44 20.19 2.75
N GLU A 99 5.79 19.66 1.71
CA GLU A 99 4.59 20.22 1.07
C GLU A 99 3.33 19.40 1.39
N PHE A 100 3.01 19.21 2.67
CA PHE A 100 1.72 18.61 3.04
C PHE A 100 0.53 19.39 2.47
N GLU A 101 0.69 20.70 2.22
CA GLU A 101 -0.33 21.53 1.59
C GLU A 101 -0.67 21.09 0.15
N ALA A 102 0.31 20.56 -0.59
CA ALA A 102 0.08 19.99 -1.92
C ALA A 102 -0.71 18.68 -1.80
N LEU A 103 -0.37 17.83 -0.83
CA LEU A 103 -1.08 16.59 -0.54
C LEU A 103 -2.54 16.85 -0.12
N GLU A 104 -2.79 17.85 0.72
CA GLU A 104 -4.13 18.18 1.21
C GLU A 104 -5.11 18.53 0.07
N LYS A 105 -4.60 19.13 -1.01
CA LYS A 105 -5.39 19.54 -2.18
C LYS A 105 -5.73 18.37 -3.11
N THR A 106 -5.04 17.23 -2.99
CA THR A 106 -5.26 16.05 -3.84
C THR A 106 -6.65 15.42 -3.62
N THR A 107 -7.17 14.77 -4.66
CA THR A 107 -8.44 14.03 -4.55
C THR A 107 -8.28 12.78 -3.71
N GLU A 108 -7.08 12.19 -3.69
CA GLU A 108 -6.68 11.07 -2.85
C GLU A 108 -6.82 11.40 -1.37
N TRP A 109 -6.40 12.59 -0.93
CA TRP A 109 -6.57 13.01 0.46
C TRP A 109 -8.04 13.19 0.84
N LYS A 110 -8.84 13.79 -0.05
CA LYS A 110 -10.30 13.92 0.15
C LYS A 110 -10.96 12.55 0.29
N ASN A 111 -10.65 11.63 -0.62
CA ASN A 111 -11.15 10.25 -0.58
C ASN A 111 -10.73 9.52 0.69
N LEU A 112 -9.49 9.71 1.15
CA LEU A 112 -9.02 9.14 2.41
C LEU A 112 -9.85 9.65 3.60
N ARG A 113 -10.11 10.96 3.63
CA ARG A 113 -10.89 11.60 4.69
C ARG A 113 -12.34 11.14 4.74
N GLU A 114 -12.93 10.83 3.59
CA GLU A 114 -14.31 10.34 3.48
C GLU A 114 -14.42 8.84 3.78
N LYS A 115 -13.51 8.02 3.23
CA LYS A 115 -13.60 6.56 3.36
C LYS A 115 -13.00 6.04 4.67
N ILE A 116 -11.92 6.65 5.16
CA ILE A 116 -11.18 6.19 6.35
C ILE A 116 -10.76 7.38 7.22
N PRO A 117 -11.71 8.02 7.94
CA PRO A 117 -11.43 9.21 8.76
C PRO A 117 -10.40 8.96 9.87
N SER A 118 -10.38 7.76 10.45
CA SER A 118 -9.41 7.37 11.49
C SER A 118 -7.97 7.43 10.98
N LEU A 119 -7.72 6.94 9.75
CA LEU A 119 -6.41 6.96 9.14
C LEU A 119 -5.95 8.38 8.79
N ALA A 120 -6.87 9.23 8.31
CA ALA A 120 -6.57 10.64 8.09
C ALA A 120 -6.17 11.34 9.40
N MET A 121 -6.87 11.05 10.50
CA MET A 121 -6.53 11.61 11.82
C MET A 121 -5.17 11.10 12.34
N ASP A 122 -4.85 9.83 12.14
CA ASP A 122 -3.52 9.28 12.47
C ASP A 122 -2.41 10.07 11.76
N VAL A 123 -2.59 10.37 10.46
CA VAL A 123 -1.62 11.15 9.68
C VAL A 123 -1.48 12.57 10.23
N LEU A 124 -2.59 13.27 10.50
CA LEU A 124 -2.56 14.62 11.05
C LEU A 124 -1.89 14.67 12.42
N THR A 125 -2.21 13.73 13.31
CA THR A 125 -1.57 13.66 14.63
C THR A 125 -0.08 13.31 14.53
N GLY A 126 0.32 12.46 13.59
CA GLY A 126 1.71 12.18 13.27
C GLY A 126 2.47 13.41 12.81
N LEU A 127 1.87 14.21 11.93
CA LEU A 127 2.44 15.47 11.43
C LEU A 127 2.64 16.50 12.54
N VAL A 128 1.64 16.68 13.42
CA VAL A 128 1.74 17.60 14.57
C VAL A 128 2.88 17.17 15.49
N LYS A 129 2.99 15.87 15.81
CA LYS A 129 4.07 15.33 16.65
C LYS A 129 5.46 15.49 16.00
N SER A 130 5.56 15.30 14.69
CA SER A 130 6.81 15.49 13.93
C SER A 130 7.27 16.95 13.98
N LYS A 131 6.35 17.90 13.74
CA LYS A 131 6.65 19.34 13.82
C LYS A 131 7.07 19.76 15.23
N ASP A 132 6.37 19.31 16.28
CA ASP A 132 6.72 19.58 17.68
C ASP A 132 8.14 19.08 18.04
N LYS A 133 8.50 17.87 17.58
CA LYS A 133 9.85 17.32 17.75
C LYS A 133 10.92 18.14 17.03
N LYS A 134 10.65 18.62 15.81
CA LYS A 134 11.57 19.50 15.07
C LYS A 134 11.77 20.82 15.83
N LEU A 135 10.71 21.45 16.32
CA LEU A 135 10.76 22.68 17.12
C LEU A 135 11.56 22.54 18.43
N LYS A 136 11.43 21.39 19.12
CA LYS A 136 12.19 21.12 20.35
C LYS A 136 13.68 20.84 20.12
N ARG A 137 14.10 20.47 18.90
CA ARG A 137 15.53 20.29 18.55
C ARG A 137 16.28 21.60 18.34
N TYR A 138 15.58 22.72 18.17
CA TYR A 138 16.16 24.06 17.97
C TYR A 138 16.16 24.91 19.25
N LYS A 139 15.71 24.39 20.38
CA LYS A 139 15.81 25.01 21.72
C LYS A 139 16.84 24.26 22.54
#